data_AF-A0A1X7C5R5-F1
#
_entry.id   AF-A0A1X7C5R5-F1
#
_cell.length_a   1.000
_cell.length_b   1.000
_cell.length_c   1.000
_cell.angle_alpha   90.00
_cell.angle_beta   90.00
_cell.angle_gamma   90.00
#
_symmetry.space_group_name_H-M   'P 1'
#
loop_
_entity.id
_entity.type
_entity.pdbx_description
1 polymer ?
#
loop_
_entity_poly.entity_id
_entity_poly.type
_entity_poly.pdbx_seq_one_letter_code
_entity_poly.pdbx_strand_id
1 'polypeptide(L)'
;MSKKKYSLLQCVVVLIAAVMIFTLAAGSSKASDTLAVDIYGPGQRKINIILLTPKTLPDGKYKGSQNKDLPLPDEANVFEKEIKQDLLYLPFLNFVPISSILGGDPSRGVTPEDVDLKPLRLSKVDLVLTTGWEIQANGEKILKLRVIGTYNGRTILGKQYSRVTADMLPLIADRFCSYLMKTLAGRDGFFESSIAFVRKNGKNKEIFTISPQGRNLHQVSSSAGLNLSPNWSPDGSKLVFTRLGVKQHLLCIWDKHTGKIEQKAFPGNTVIGPAFLPDGNIAATLTMNGASDIFLIDSKFKPVKALGKSWAIEVSPDFDRTASKMVFTSGRFGNPHIFILNMATGQVDRVTYDGKYNTNPTISPDGRFVAFSRQTPAGHRIFVHDMSSGVERQLTFGPGSDEDPAFGPDGYFIAFSSSRSGEYKIYLTTRHGDAAMAVPTGAGSATAPAWGKAQD
;
A
#
# COMPACT_ATOMS: atom_id res chain seq x y z
N MET A 1 -77.40 41.82 -48.70
CA MET A 1 -76.48 40.96 -49.47
C MET A 1 -75.08 41.12 -48.85
N SER A 2 -74.57 40.11 -48.11
CA SER A 2 -73.60 39.08 -48.60
C SER A 2 -72.20 39.70 -48.80
N LYS A 3 -71.07 39.34 -48.15
CA LYS A 3 -70.51 38.13 -47.48
C LYS A 3 -69.37 38.61 -46.52
N LYS A 4 -69.18 38.08 -45.29
CA LYS A 4 -68.34 36.91 -44.86
C LYS A 4 -66.87 37.00 -45.36
N LYS A 5 -65.80 36.86 -44.56
CA LYS A 5 -65.55 36.00 -43.38
C LYS A 5 -64.50 36.62 -42.43
N TYR A 6 -64.72 36.40 -41.14
CA TYR A 6 -63.83 36.78 -40.04
C TYR A 6 -62.67 35.80 -39.87
N SER A 7 -61.55 36.43 -39.50
CA SER A 7 -60.26 35.95 -39.02
C SER A 7 -60.23 34.58 -38.32
N LEU A 8 -59.22 33.78 -38.68
CA LEU A 8 -58.80 32.52 -38.08
C LEU A 8 -58.78 32.59 -36.55
N LEU A 9 -59.74 31.90 -35.94
CA LEU A 9 -59.70 31.42 -34.57
C LEU A 9 -60.11 29.94 -34.65
N GLN A 10 -59.40 29.07 -33.94
CA GLN A 10 -59.65 27.63 -33.74
C GLN A 10 -59.11 26.65 -34.81
N CYS A 11 -57.86 26.20 -34.58
CA CYS A 11 -57.44 24.79 -34.65
C CYS A 11 -56.21 24.69 -33.72
N VAL A 12 -56.40 24.28 -32.47
CA VAL A 12 -56.19 22.90 -32.00
C VAL A 12 -54.71 22.53 -31.94
N VAL A 13 -54.19 22.59 -30.71
CA VAL A 13 -53.40 21.55 -30.02
C VAL A 13 -52.00 21.22 -30.57
N VAL A 14 -51.07 21.09 -29.61
CA VAL A 14 -49.69 20.56 -29.69
C VAL A 14 -48.57 21.62 -29.81
N LEU A 15 -47.76 21.61 -28.74
CA LEU A 15 -46.35 22.02 -28.63
C LEU A 15 -46.01 23.44 -28.15
N ILE A 16 -45.27 23.43 -27.02
CA ILE A 16 -44.38 24.46 -26.46
C ILE A 16 -45.04 25.50 -25.54
N ALA A 17 -45.43 25.00 -24.36
CA ALA A 17 -45.38 25.77 -23.11
C ALA A 17 -44.65 24.92 -22.07
N ALA A 18 -43.31 24.88 -22.15
CA ALA A 18 -42.48 24.32 -21.09
C ALA A 18 -42.34 25.37 -19.98
N VAL A 19 -43.25 25.29 -19.02
CA VAL A 19 -43.21 26.01 -17.75
C VAL A 19 -41.95 25.58 -17.00
N MET A 20 -41.02 26.51 -16.77
CA MET A 20 -39.99 26.37 -15.74
C MET A 20 -40.68 26.36 -14.37
N ILE A 21 -40.95 25.16 -13.87
CA ILE A 21 -41.26 24.95 -12.45
C ILE A 21 -39.92 24.86 -11.74
N PHE A 22 -39.54 25.94 -11.04
CA PHE A 22 -38.51 25.91 -10.02
C PHE A 22 -39.05 25.12 -8.83
N THR A 23 -38.95 23.79 -8.88
CA THR A 23 -39.03 22.98 -7.65
C THR A 23 -37.73 23.21 -6.89
N LEU A 24 -37.81 24.01 -5.82
CA LEU A 24 -36.90 23.91 -4.68
C LEU A 24 -37.05 22.51 -4.09
N ALA A 25 -36.41 21.52 -4.72
CA ALA A 25 -35.96 20.36 -4.01
C ALA A 25 -34.86 20.86 -3.09
N ALA A 26 -35.24 21.20 -1.86
CA ALA A 26 -34.31 21.18 -0.73
C ALA A 26 -33.74 19.76 -0.70
N GLY A 27 -32.66 19.56 -1.45
CA GLY A 27 -31.84 18.37 -1.35
C GLY A 27 -31.49 18.30 0.11
N SER A 28 -32.04 17.32 0.80
CA SER A 28 -31.61 16.95 2.12
C SER A 28 -30.13 16.64 1.93
N SER A 29 -29.27 17.59 2.31
CA SER A 29 -27.88 17.32 2.54
C SER A 29 -27.89 16.29 3.66
N LYS A 30 -27.91 15.01 3.31
CA LYS A 30 -27.39 13.99 4.20
C LYS A 30 -25.99 14.49 4.50
N ALA A 31 -25.80 15.04 5.69
CA ALA A 31 -24.48 15.21 6.24
C ALA A 31 -23.82 13.84 6.07
N SER A 32 -22.92 13.73 5.10
CA SER A 32 -21.96 12.64 5.10
C SER A 32 -21.12 12.93 6.32
N ASP A 33 -21.54 12.37 7.45
CA ASP A 33 -20.79 12.40 8.69
C ASP A 33 -19.67 11.38 8.50
N THR A 34 -18.76 11.73 7.60
CA THR A 34 -17.68 10.89 7.15
C THR A 34 -16.69 10.88 8.30
N LEU A 35 -16.60 9.74 9.00
CA LEU A 35 -15.39 9.31 9.70
C LEU A 35 -14.24 9.13 8.68
N ALA A 36 -14.04 10.11 7.80
CA ALA A 36 -12.91 10.19 6.91
C ALA A 36 -11.73 10.62 7.78
N VAL A 37 -10.87 9.67 8.09
CA VAL A 37 -9.59 9.98 8.70
C VAL A 37 -8.72 10.57 7.61
N ASP A 38 -8.40 11.86 7.75
CA ASP A 38 -7.26 12.39 7.03
C ASP A 38 -5.98 11.82 7.67
N ILE A 39 -5.52 10.70 7.12
CA ILE A 39 -4.27 10.06 7.52
C ILE A 39 -3.04 10.80 6.98
N TYR A 40 -3.24 11.87 6.21
CA TYR A 40 -2.20 12.54 5.42
C TYR A 40 -1.84 13.95 5.92
N GLY A 41 -2.72 14.59 6.69
CA GLY A 41 -2.49 15.89 7.34
C GLY A 41 -1.59 15.84 8.58
N PRO A 42 -1.00 16.98 9.00
CA PRO A 42 -0.24 17.06 10.25
C PRO A 42 -1.17 16.89 11.46
N GLY A 43 -0.87 15.92 12.33
CA GLY A 43 -1.71 15.57 13.49
C GLY A 43 -2.70 14.45 13.19
N GLN A 44 -2.18 13.23 13.00
CA GLN A 44 -2.98 12.06 12.70
C GLN A 44 -3.95 11.76 13.86
N ARG A 45 -5.25 12.00 13.64
CA ARG A 45 -6.29 11.61 14.59
C ARG A 45 -6.33 10.09 14.65
N LYS A 46 -5.82 9.50 15.73
CA LYS A 46 -5.99 8.07 15.98
C LYS A 46 -7.45 7.78 16.30
N ILE A 47 -7.97 6.73 15.67
CA ILE A 47 -9.29 6.16 15.94
C ILE A 47 -9.12 5.03 16.95
N ASN A 48 -9.83 5.14 18.07
CA ASN A 48 -9.89 4.06 19.05
C ASN A 48 -10.84 2.97 18.57
N ILE A 49 -10.33 1.76 18.36
CA ILE A 49 -11.10 0.60 17.97
C ILE A 49 -11.05 -0.48 19.06
N ILE A 50 -12.18 -1.14 19.28
CA ILE A 50 -12.26 -2.34 20.11
C ILE A 50 -12.73 -3.54 19.29
N LEU A 51 -12.17 -4.71 19.58
CA LEU A 51 -12.67 -5.98 19.08
C LEU A 51 -13.45 -6.65 20.20
N LEU A 52 -14.73 -6.93 19.96
CA LEU A 52 -15.57 -7.66 20.91
C LEU A 52 -15.44 -9.16 20.72
N THR A 53 -15.87 -9.93 21.71
CA THR A 53 -15.76 -11.39 21.67
C THR A 53 -16.58 -11.95 20.50
N PRO A 54 -16.03 -12.87 19.70
CA PRO A 54 -16.78 -13.53 18.63
C PRO A 54 -18.03 -14.21 19.18
N LYS A 55 -19.12 -14.18 18.41
CA LYS A 55 -20.39 -14.83 18.78
C LYS A 55 -20.83 -15.82 17.70
N THR A 56 -21.41 -16.94 18.12
CA THR A 56 -22.18 -17.78 17.21
C THR A 56 -23.58 -17.21 17.06
N LEU A 57 -24.05 -17.09 15.83
CA LEU A 57 -25.37 -16.56 15.50
C LEU A 57 -26.38 -17.72 15.51
N PRO A 58 -27.60 -17.51 16.04
CA PRO A 58 -28.66 -18.53 16.07
C PRO A 58 -29.27 -18.79 14.68
N ASP A 59 -28.51 -18.61 13.61
CA ASP A 59 -28.89 -18.91 12.24
C ASP A 59 -28.38 -20.33 11.85
N GLY A 60 -28.95 -20.94 10.81
CA GLY A 60 -28.53 -22.27 10.35
C GLY A 60 -28.86 -23.43 11.31
N LYS A 61 -27.86 -24.23 11.69
CA LYS A 61 -27.95 -25.41 12.58
C LYS A 61 -28.59 -25.09 13.93
N TYR A 62 -28.47 -23.84 14.38
CA TYR A 62 -29.00 -23.38 15.66
C TYR A 62 -30.27 -22.52 15.53
N LYS A 63 -30.93 -22.54 14.36
CA LYS A 63 -32.17 -21.78 14.12
C LYS A 63 -33.25 -22.12 15.14
N GLY A 64 -33.68 -21.10 15.88
CA GLY A 64 -34.68 -21.23 16.96
C GLY A 64 -34.11 -21.64 18.33
N SER A 65 -32.79 -21.82 18.45
CA SER A 65 -32.14 -22.06 19.74
C SER A 65 -32.29 -20.85 20.65
N GLN A 66 -32.79 -21.07 21.87
CA GLN A 66 -32.84 -20.07 22.93
C GLN A 66 -31.52 -20.01 23.74
N ASN A 67 -30.58 -20.92 23.47
CA ASN A 67 -29.31 -20.96 24.17
C ASN A 67 -28.41 -19.79 23.70
N LYS A 68 -28.03 -18.93 24.64
CA LYS A 68 -27.17 -17.75 24.39
C LYS A 68 -25.68 -18.12 24.32
N ASP A 69 -25.31 -19.30 24.78
CA ASP A 69 -23.92 -19.80 24.83
C ASP A 69 -23.71 -20.90 23.78
N LEU A 70 -23.96 -20.56 22.51
CA LEU A 70 -23.69 -21.45 21.39
C LEU A 70 -22.18 -21.64 21.22
N PRO A 71 -21.70 -22.87 20.95
CA PRO A 71 -20.27 -23.11 20.76
C PRO A 71 -19.76 -22.37 19.52
N LEU A 72 -18.60 -21.75 19.66
CA LEU A 72 -17.86 -21.17 18.53
C LEU A 72 -17.22 -22.29 17.70
N PRO A 73 -17.09 -22.11 16.38
CA PRO A 73 -16.26 -22.99 15.57
C PRO A 73 -14.77 -22.82 15.92
N ASP A 74 -13.96 -23.86 15.73
CA ASP A 74 -12.52 -23.83 16.00
C ASP A 74 -11.80 -22.69 15.27
N GLU A 75 -12.27 -22.36 14.07
CA GLU A 75 -11.77 -21.26 13.23
C GLU A 75 -11.93 -19.87 13.86
N ALA A 76 -12.85 -19.69 14.81
CA ALA A 76 -13.10 -18.38 15.41
C ALA A 76 -11.86 -17.81 16.11
N ASN A 77 -11.16 -18.63 16.89
CA ASN A 77 -9.95 -18.21 17.60
C ASN A 77 -8.78 -17.93 16.64
N VAL A 78 -8.68 -18.73 15.57
CA VAL A 78 -7.67 -18.52 14.53
C VAL A 78 -7.92 -17.20 13.81
N PHE A 79 -9.17 -16.95 13.42
CA PHE A 79 -9.55 -15.74 12.72
C PHE A 79 -9.35 -14.48 13.57
N GLU A 80 -9.69 -14.53 14.87
CA GLU A 80 -9.44 -13.43 15.82
C GLU A 80 -7.96 -13.05 15.89
N LYS A 81 -7.06 -14.02 15.76
CA LYS A 81 -5.61 -13.75 15.70
C LYS A 81 -5.21 -13.09 14.38
N GLU A 82 -5.69 -13.60 13.25
CA GLU A 82 -5.39 -13.05 11.93
C GLU A 82 -5.87 -11.60 11.78
N ILE A 83 -7.13 -11.32 12.17
CA ILE A 83 -7.69 -9.97 12.04
C ILE A 83 -7.00 -8.97 12.97
N LYS A 84 -6.63 -9.37 14.20
CA LYS A 84 -5.85 -8.53 15.11
C LYS A 84 -4.49 -8.19 14.53
N GLN A 85 -3.81 -9.17 13.92
CA GLN A 85 -2.52 -8.96 13.28
C GLN A 85 -2.62 -7.98 12.11
N ASP A 86 -3.64 -8.11 11.25
CA ASP A 86 -3.80 -7.25 10.08
C ASP A 86 -4.15 -5.81 10.44
N LEU A 87 -4.99 -5.62 11.46
CA LEU A 87 -5.37 -4.31 11.95
C LEU A 87 -4.18 -3.53 12.56
N LEU A 88 -3.08 -4.19 12.98
CA LEU A 88 -1.86 -3.50 13.41
C LEU A 88 -1.19 -2.71 12.28
N TYR A 89 -1.43 -3.10 11.02
CA TYR A 89 -0.94 -2.37 9.85
C TYR A 89 -1.81 -1.17 9.47
N LEU A 90 -2.81 -0.82 10.27
CA LEU A 90 -3.58 0.41 10.16
C LEU A 90 -3.10 1.40 11.23
N PRO A 91 -2.07 2.22 10.98
CA PRO A 91 -1.38 3.03 12.01
C PRO A 91 -2.23 4.18 12.57
N PHE A 92 -3.37 4.48 11.92
CA PHE A 92 -4.37 5.39 12.44
C PHE A 92 -5.34 4.72 13.43
N LEU A 93 -5.25 3.41 13.65
CA LEU A 93 -6.03 2.71 14.68
C LEU A 93 -5.24 2.62 15.99
N ASN A 94 -5.96 2.73 17.09
CA ASN A 94 -5.48 2.46 18.43
C ASN A 94 -6.40 1.42 19.08
N PHE A 95 -5.82 0.31 19.55
CA PHE A 95 -6.61 -0.76 20.14
C PHE A 95 -6.95 -0.46 21.59
N VAL A 96 -8.24 -0.56 21.90
CA VAL A 96 -8.75 -0.47 23.27
C VAL A 96 -9.00 -1.89 23.77
N PRO A 97 -8.33 -2.35 24.84
CA PRO A 97 -8.56 -3.68 25.38
C PRO A 97 -9.92 -3.77 26.07
N ILE A 98 -10.59 -4.93 25.97
CA ILE A 98 -11.90 -5.17 26.63
C ILE A 98 -11.83 -4.92 28.14
N SER A 99 -10.69 -5.19 28.78
CA SER A 99 -10.48 -4.94 30.21
C SER A 99 -10.58 -3.46 30.62
N SER A 100 -10.49 -2.53 29.67
CA SER A 100 -10.68 -1.09 29.92
C SER A 100 -12.15 -0.63 29.79
N ILE A 101 -13.05 -1.54 29.41
CA ILE A 101 -14.48 -1.26 29.30
C ILE A 101 -15.16 -1.52 30.63
N LEU A 102 -15.89 -0.52 31.13
CA LEU A 102 -16.67 -0.64 32.34
C LEU A 102 -17.73 -1.74 32.17
N GLY A 103 -17.65 -2.78 33.01
CA GLY A 103 -18.56 -3.93 32.94
C GLY A 103 -18.13 -5.04 31.96
N GLY A 104 -16.96 -4.92 31.32
CA GLY A 104 -16.44 -5.92 30.39
C GLY A 104 -17.04 -5.83 28.99
N ASP A 105 -17.22 -6.97 28.32
CA ASP A 105 -17.77 -7.03 26.95
C ASP A 105 -19.26 -6.67 26.94
N PRO A 106 -19.67 -5.55 26.32
CA PRO A 106 -21.05 -5.10 26.32
C PRO A 106 -21.90 -5.72 25.20
N SER A 107 -21.37 -6.71 24.45
CA SER A 107 -22.10 -7.35 23.35
C SER A 107 -22.92 -8.57 23.78
N ARG A 108 -24.16 -8.61 23.30
CA ARG A 108 -25.05 -9.78 23.33
C ARG A 108 -25.16 -10.47 21.96
N GLY A 109 -24.62 -9.84 20.94
CA GLY A 109 -24.68 -10.25 19.53
C GLY A 109 -23.72 -9.38 18.72
N VAL A 110 -23.97 -9.26 17.41
CA VAL A 110 -23.00 -8.67 16.47
C VAL A 110 -23.58 -7.53 15.65
N THR A 111 -24.84 -7.17 15.86
CA THR A 111 -25.46 -6.00 15.21
C THR A 111 -25.41 -4.79 16.15
N PRO A 112 -25.62 -3.57 15.65
CA PRO A 112 -25.62 -2.38 16.50
C PRO A 112 -26.64 -2.42 17.64
N GLU A 113 -27.78 -3.09 17.44
CA GLU A 113 -28.84 -3.24 18.44
C GLU A 113 -28.44 -4.18 19.59
N ASP A 114 -27.50 -5.10 19.33
CA ASP A 114 -27.04 -6.10 20.27
C ASP A 114 -25.84 -5.65 21.12
N VAL A 115 -25.29 -4.46 20.86
CA VAL A 115 -24.09 -3.93 21.54
C VAL A 115 -24.47 -2.70 22.36
N ASP A 116 -24.25 -2.74 23.67
CA ASP A 116 -24.40 -1.52 24.48
C ASP A 116 -23.22 -0.56 24.22
N LEU A 117 -23.50 0.47 23.43
CA LEU A 117 -22.51 1.47 23.03
C LEU A 117 -22.19 2.49 24.13
N LYS A 118 -22.98 2.56 25.22
CA LYS A 118 -22.75 3.53 26.32
C LYS A 118 -21.38 3.33 27.00
N PRO A 119 -21.03 2.15 27.53
CA PRO A 119 -19.73 1.95 28.17
C PRO A 119 -18.57 2.17 27.18
N LEU A 120 -18.76 1.82 25.91
CA LEU A 120 -17.74 2.02 24.86
C LEU A 120 -17.48 3.51 24.60
N ARG A 121 -18.53 4.34 24.49
CA ARG A 121 -18.38 5.80 24.36
C ARG A 121 -17.70 6.42 25.58
N LEU A 122 -18.04 5.98 26.78
CA LEU A 122 -17.40 6.46 28.02
C LEU A 122 -15.91 6.13 28.06
N SER A 123 -15.52 4.97 27.52
CA SER A 123 -14.12 4.58 27.33
C SER A 123 -13.45 5.20 26.09
N LYS A 124 -14.08 6.20 25.45
CA LYS A 124 -13.58 6.89 24.25
C LYS A 124 -13.30 5.96 23.06
N VAL A 125 -14.02 4.85 22.95
CA VAL A 125 -13.99 3.99 21.77
C VAL A 125 -14.77 4.68 20.65
N ASP A 126 -14.16 4.81 19.48
CA ASP A 126 -14.80 5.38 18.28
C ASP A 126 -15.47 4.28 17.45
N LEU A 127 -14.80 3.14 17.30
CA LEU A 127 -15.22 2.01 16.45
C LEU A 127 -15.27 0.69 17.21
N VAL A 128 -16.24 -0.15 16.84
CA VAL A 128 -16.40 -1.50 17.37
C VAL A 128 -16.34 -2.49 16.22
N LEU A 129 -15.43 -3.46 16.29
CA LEU A 129 -15.41 -4.61 15.39
C LEU A 129 -16.06 -5.81 16.08
N THR A 130 -17.07 -6.38 15.43
CA THR A 130 -17.76 -7.60 15.87
C THR A 130 -17.61 -8.71 14.83
N THR A 131 -17.41 -9.94 15.29
CA THR A 131 -17.29 -11.15 14.46
C THR A 131 -18.41 -12.13 14.82
N GLY A 132 -19.21 -12.53 13.84
CA GLY A 132 -20.36 -13.43 13.99
C GLY A 132 -20.21 -14.67 13.14
N TRP A 133 -20.41 -15.85 13.73
CA TRP A 133 -20.29 -17.14 13.06
C TRP A 133 -21.65 -17.82 12.96
N GLU A 134 -22.08 -18.12 11.74
CA GLU A 134 -23.25 -18.94 11.48
C GLU A 134 -22.79 -20.31 10.98
N ILE A 135 -23.31 -21.38 11.58
CA ILE A 135 -23.01 -22.76 11.18
C ILE A 135 -24.27 -23.32 10.55
N GLN A 136 -24.25 -23.60 9.25
CA GLN A 136 -25.38 -24.18 8.54
C GLN A 136 -25.59 -25.66 8.90
N ALA A 137 -26.77 -26.20 8.60
CA ALA A 137 -27.12 -27.59 8.89
C ALA A 137 -26.20 -28.60 8.17
N ASN A 138 -25.67 -28.23 7.00
CA ASN A 138 -24.69 -29.01 6.24
C ASN A 138 -23.24 -28.88 6.78
N GLY A 139 -23.03 -28.13 7.87
CA GLY A 139 -21.72 -27.86 8.46
C GLY A 139 -20.96 -26.69 7.85
N GLU A 140 -21.48 -26.05 6.79
CA GLU A 140 -20.85 -24.87 6.20
C GLU A 140 -20.86 -23.68 7.17
N LYS A 141 -19.76 -22.95 7.22
CA LYS A 141 -19.58 -21.80 8.10
C LYS A 141 -19.71 -20.51 7.32
N ILE A 142 -20.44 -19.55 7.87
CA ILE A 142 -20.57 -18.19 7.38
C ILE A 142 -19.99 -17.25 8.44
N LEU A 143 -19.03 -16.42 8.05
CA LEU A 143 -18.44 -15.40 8.91
C LEU A 143 -19.00 -14.03 8.51
N LYS A 144 -19.57 -13.32 9.48
CA LYS A 144 -20.11 -11.96 9.34
C LYS A 144 -19.24 -11.01 10.17
N LEU A 145 -18.61 -10.03 9.53
CA LEU A 145 -17.84 -8.98 10.20
C LEU A 145 -18.57 -7.64 10.09
N ARG A 146 -18.53 -6.85 11.16
CA ARG A 146 -19.06 -5.47 11.16
C ARG A 146 -18.17 -4.52 11.93
N VAL A 147 -17.94 -3.34 11.37
CA VAL A 147 -17.44 -2.17 12.08
C VAL A 147 -18.60 -1.22 12.34
N ILE A 148 -18.82 -0.89 13.61
CA ILE A 148 -19.91 -0.05 14.09
C ILE A 148 -19.32 1.24 14.68
N GLY A 149 -19.87 2.40 14.31
CA GLY A 149 -19.54 3.67 14.93
C GLY A 149 -20.24 3.82 16.28
N THR A 150 -19.50 4.06 17.36
CA THR A 150 -20.08 4.15 18.72
C THR A 150 -20.94 5.39 18.92
N TYR A 151 -20.64 6.48 18.20
CA TYR A 151 -21.35 7.75 18.32
C TYR A 151 -22.75 7.69 17.73
N ASN A 152 -22.88 7.18 16.50
CA ASN A 152 -24.14 7.13 15.75
C ASN A 152 -24.85 5.76 15.80
N GLY A 153 -24.17 4.72 16.32
CA GLY A 153 -24.69 3.36 16.36
C GLY A 153 -24.94 2.73 14.99
N ARG A 154 -24.29 3.22 13.93
CA ARG A 154 -24.46 2.71 12.57
C ARG A 154 -23.33 1.78 12.18
N THR A 155 -23.64 0.78 11.37
CA THR A 155 -22.62 -0.02 10.70
C THR A 155 -21.93 0.82 9.63
N ILE A 156 -20.61 0.96 9.75
CA ILE A 156 -19.74 1.68 8.80
C ILE A 156 -19.29 0.72 7.70
N LEU A 157 -18.93 -0.51 8.07
CA LEU A 157 -18.52 -1.57 7.16
C LEU A 157 -19.13 -2.89 7.62
N GLY A 158 -19.79 -3.61 6.71
CA GLY A 158 -20.28 -4.96 6.95
C GLY A 158 -19.87 -5.88 5.80
N LYS A 159 -19.32 -7.05 6.11
CA LYS A 159 -18.95 -8.06 5.13
C LYS A 159 -19.38 -9.44 5.60
N GLN A 160 -19.75 -10.29 4.65
CA GLN A 160 -20.08 -11.68 4.89
C GLN A 160 -19.26 -12.57 3.97
N TYR A 161 -18.74 -13.66 4.52
CA TYR A 161 -17.97 -14.67 3.82
C TYR A 161 -18.65 -16.01 4.04
N SER A 162 -18.98 -16.70 2.95
CA SER A 162 -19.64 -18.00 2.99
C SER A 162 -18.64 -19.12 2.76
N ARG A 163 -18.96 -20.33 3.22
CA ARG A 163 -18.14 -21.54 3.04
C ARG A 163 -16.73 -21.37 3.62
N VAL A 164 -16.64 -20.73 4.78
CA VAL A 164 -15.37 -20.38 5.43
C VAL A 164 -14.68 -21.65 5.93
N THR A 165 -13.43 -21.81 5.52
CA THR A 165 -12.51 -22.86 5.99
C THR A 165 -11.27 -22.22 6.62
N ALA A 166 -10.51 -23.00 7.39
CA ALA A 166 -9.34 -22.53 8.12
C ALA A 166 -8.26 -21.90 7.22
N ASP A 167 -8.06 -22.42 6.01
CA ASP A 167 -7.10 -21.92 5.03
C ASP A 167 -7.48 -20.56 4.42
N MET A 168 -8.77 -20.19 4.44
CA MET A 168 -9.25 -18.91 3.91
C MET A 168 -9.12 -17.76 4.91
N LEU A 169 -8.98 -18.05 6.21
CA LEU A 169 -9.03 -17.05 7.28
C LEU A 169 -8.05 -15.88 7.10
N PRO A 170 -6.77 -16.11 6.73
CA PRO A 170 -5.83 -15.01 6.54
C PRO A 170 -6.23 -14.10 5.37
N LEU A 171 -6.70 -14.68 4.26
CA LEU A 171 -7.17 -13.93 3.09
C LEU A 171 -8.47 -13.15 3.38
N ILE A 172 -9.35 -13.70 4.22
CA ILE A 172 -10.56 -13.00 4.68
C ILE A 172 -10.18 -11.77 5.51
N ALA A 173 -9.21 -11.91 6.43
CA ALA A 173 -8.71 -10.82 7.26
C ALA A 173 -8.08 -9.71 6.39
N ASP A 174 -7.21 -10.08 5.44
CA ASP A 174 -6.58 -9.16 4.49
C ASP A 174 -7.62 -8.34 3.72
N ARG A 175 -8.60 -9.02 3.12
CA ARG A 175 -9.66 -8.37 2.35
C ARG A 175 -10.50 -7.46 3.23
N PHE A 176 -10.86 -7.89 4.43
CA PHE A 176 -11.64 -7.06 5.34
C PHE A 176 -10.88 -5.79 5.75
N CYS A 177 -9.60 -5.91 6.11
CA CYS A 177 -8.76 -4.76 6.44
C CYS A 177 -8.50 -3.86 5.22
N SER A 178 -8.39 -4.40 4.01
CA SER A 178 -8.37 -3.63 2.76
C SER A 178 -9.62 -2.76 2.63
N TYR A 179 -10.81 -3.35 2.79
CA TYR A 179 -12.07 -2.61 2.78
C TYR A 179 -12.17 -1.58 3.89
N LEU A 180 -11.69 -1.91 5.10
CA LEU A 180 -11.70 -0.99 6.23
C LEU A 180 -10.79 0.21 5.99
N MET A 181 -9.59 -0.03 5.46
CA MET A 181 -8.64 1.02 5.07
C MET A 181 -9.27 1.95 4.03
N LYS A 182 -9.87 1.39 2.98
CA LYS A 182 -10.57 2.16 1.95
C LYS A 182 -11.71 2.99 2.52
N THR A 183 -12.49 2.41 3.44
CA THR A 183 -13.66 3.05 4.04
C THR A 183 -13.26 4.21 4.96
N LEU A 184 -12.20 4.05 5.75
CA LEU A 184 -11.78 5.06 6.74
C LEU A 184 -10.83 6.12 6.17
N ALA A 185 -9.93 5.73 5.26
CA ALA A 185 -8.87 6.60 4.74
C ALA A 185 -9.03 6.97 3.25
N GLY A 186 -10.04 6.42 2.57
CA GLY A 186 -10.33 6.72 1.16
C GLY A 186 -9.31 6.14 0.17
N ARG A 187 -8.38 5.30 0.62
CA ARG A 187 -7.38 4.63 -0.23
C ARG A 187 -7.26 3.15 0.11
N ASP A 188 -6.98 2.35 -0.90
CA ASP A 188 -6.70 0.92 -0.86
C ASP A 188 -5.27 0.65 -1.37
N GLY A 189 -4.94 -0.63 -1.52
CA GLY A 189 -3.70 -1.08 -2.16
C GLY A 189 -2.64 -1.62 -1.20
N PHE A 190 -2.61 -1.21 0.07
CA PHE A 190 -1.65 -1.78 1.03
C PHE A 190 -1.85 -3.30 1.21
N PHE A 191 -3.06 -3.75 1.54
CA PHE A 191 -3.33 -5.16 1.84
C PHE A 191 -3.19 -6.09 0.65
N GLU A 192 -3.42 -5.56 -0.54
CA GLU A 192 -3.30 -6.35 -1.76
C GLU A 192 -1.86 -6.34 -2.27
N SER A 193 -1.09 -5.27 -2.08
CA SER A 193 0.26 -5.08 -2.64
C SER A 193 1.29 -6.17 -2.37
N SER A 194 2.41 -6.10 -3.10
CA SER A 194 3.54 -7.02 -2.91
C SER A 194 4.87 -6.27 -2.78
N ILE A 195 5.71 -6.78 -1.88
CA ILE A 195 7.08 -6.34 -1.68
C ILE A 195 7.99 -7.39 -2.30
N ALA A 196 8.76 -6.98 -3.31
CA ALA A 196 9.91 -7.74 -3.77
C ALA A 196 11.12 -7.36 -2.93
N PHE A 197 12.02 -8.28 -2.62
CA PHE A 197 13.23 -8.01 -1.85
C PHE A 197 14.33 -9.01 -2.19
N VAL A 198 15.56 -8.64 -1.85
CA VAL A 198 16.74 -9.49 -1.99
C VAL A 198 16.97 -10.25 -0.69
N ARG A 199 17.07 -11.58 -0.74
CA ARG A 199 17.43 -12.41 0.42
C ARG A 199 18.74 -13.15 0.18
N LYS A 200 19.62 -13.12 1.18
CA LYS A 200 20.86 -13.90 1.16
C LYS A 200 20.57 -15.38 1.43
N ASN A 201 21.05 -16.25 0.54
CA ASN A 201 21.02 -17.71 0.72
C ASN A 201 22.43 -18.29 0.51
N GLY A 202 23.15 -18.51 1.60
CA GLY A 202 24.56 -18.87 1.56
C GLY A 202 25.42 -17.76 0.90
N LYS A 203 26.04 -18.07 -0.23
CA LYS A 203 26.81 -17.11 -1.04
C LYS A 203 25.96 -16.38 -2.09
N ASN A 204 24.74 -16.84 -2.34
CA ASN A 204 23.85 -16.27 -3.33
C ASN A 204 22.97 -15.17 -2.74
N LYS A 205 22.49 -14.29 -3.62
CA LYS A 205 21.42 -13.34 -3.33
C LYS A 205 20.29 -13.58 -4.33
N GLU A 206 19.10 -13.85 -3.82
CA GLU A 206 17.95 -14.23 -4.63
C GLU A 206 16.81 -13.25 -4.39
N ILE A 207 15.93 -13.12 -5.39
CA ILE A 207 14.75 -12.28 -5.32
C ILE A 207 13.60 -13.07 -4.73
N PHE A 208 12.90 -12.47 -3.77
CA PHE A 208 11.70 -12.99 -3.14
C PHE A 208 10.56 -11.97 -3.24
N THR A 209 9.32 -12.45 -3.19
CA THR A 209 8.13 -11.61 -3.06
C THR A 209 7.36 -12.02 -1.81
N ILE A 210 6.71 -11.07 -1.16
CA ILE A 210 5.86 -11.28 0.02
C ILE A 210 4.76 -10.21 0.05
N SER A 211 3.65 -10.47 0.75
CA SER A 211 2.71 -9.41 1.10
C SER A 211 3.27 -8.55 2.25
N PRO A 212 2.83 -7.28 2.41
CA PRO A 212 3.26 -6.44 3.53
C PRO A 212 2.98 -7.06 4.91
N GLN A 213 1.93 -7.88 5.01
CA GLN A 213 1.54 -8.59 6.24
C GLN A 213 2.46 -9.78 6.52
N GLY A 214 3.26 -10.20 5.54
CA GLY A 214 4.15 -11.35 5.67
C GLY A 214 3.64 -12.66 5.08
N ARG A 215 2.60 -12.61 4.24
CA ARG A 215 1.99 -13.79 3.63
C ARG A 215 2.56 -14.05 2.24
N ASN A 216 2.35 -15.27 1.74
CA ASN A 216 2.69 -15.68 0.38
C ASN A 216 4.17 -15.45 0.01
N LEU A 217 5.08 -15.75 0.94
CA LEU A 217 6.51 -15.68 0.70
C LEU A 217 6.91 -16.64 -0.44
N HIS A 218 7.42 -16.08 -1.54
CA HIS A 218 7.70 -16.81 -2.76
C HIS A 218 9.10 -16.45 -3.29
N GLN A 219 9.87 -17.47 -3.68
CA GLN A 219 11.19 -17.29 -4.28
C GLN A 219 11.05 -17.07 -5.79
N VAL A 220 11.44 -15.90 -6.29
CA VAL A 220 11.37 -15.56 -7.72
C VAL A 220 12.57 -16.10 -8.49
N SER A 221 13.78 -15.94 -7.94
CA SER A 221 15.01 -16.41 -8.59
C SER A 221 15.66 -17.54 -7.81
N SER A 222 16.21 -18.52 -8.53
CA SER A 222 16.93 -19.68 -7.97
C SER A 222 18.26 -19.95 -8.68
N SER A 223 18.70 -19.00 -9.50
CA SER A 223 19.90 -19.09 -10.31
C SER A 223 21.11 -18.66 -9.50
N ALA A 224 22.09 -19.55 -9.33
CA ALA A 224 23.37 -19.25 -8.67
C ALA A 224 23.92 -17.88 -9.11
N GLY A 225 24.28 -17.04 -8.13
CA GLY A 225 24.74 -15.67 -8.37
C GLY A 225 24.14 -14.64 -7.41
N LEU A 226 24.30 -13.36 -7.77
CA LEU A 226 23.80 -12.23 -6.99
C LEU A 226 22.73 -11.50 -7.81
N ASN A 227 21.48 -11.65 -7.40
CA ASN A 227 20.33 -10.94 -7.95
C ASN A 227 20.00 -9.76 -7.02
N LEU A 228 19.91 -8.56 -7.60
CA LEU A 228 19.92 -7.27 -6.89
C LEU A 228 18.91 -6.30 -7.50
N SER A 229 18.52 -5.30 -6.71
CA SER A 229 17.74 -4.14 -7.15
C SER A 229 16.45 -4.51 -7.90
N PRO A 230 15.53 -5.27 -7.28
CA PRO A 230 14.24 -5.53 -7.89
C PRO A 230 13.43 -4.22 -8.06
N ASN A 231 12.59 -4.15 -9.08
CA ASN A 231 11.61 -3.08 -9.29
C ASN A 231 10.38 -3.64 -10.02
N TRP A 232 9.19 -3.24 -9.59
CA TRP A 232 7.93 -3.74 -10.14
C TRP A 232 7.48 -2.96 -11.36
N SER A 233 6.88 -3.65 -12.33
CA SER A 233 6.10 -2.96 -13.36
C SER A 233 4.89 -2.27 -12.72
N PRO A 234 4.39 -1.16 -13.28
CA PRO A 234 3.29 -0.39 -12.66
C PRO A 234 1.97 -1.16 -12.47
N ASP A 235 1.76 -2.22 -13.25
CA ASP A 235 0.63 -3.15 -13.17
C ASP A 235 0.89 -4.37 -12.24
N GLY A 236 2.09 -4.48 -11.67
CA GLY A 236 2.49 -5.60 -10.80
C GLY A 236 2.60 -6.97 -11.50
N SER A 237 2.58 -7.01 -12.84
CA SER A 237 2.68 -8.27 -13.60
C SER A 237 4.12 -8.76 -13.80
N LYS A 238 5.10 -7.85 -13.73
CA LYS A 238 6.51 -8.16 -13.98
C LYS A 238 7.41 -7.54 -12.92
N LEU A 239 8.57 -8.16 -12.75
CA LEU A 239 9.64 -7.66 -11.90
C LEU A 239 10.94 -7.59 -12.69
N VAL A 240 11.58 -6.43 -12.72
CA VAL A 240 12.90 -6.26 -13.30
C VAL A 240 13.95 -6.26 -12.20
N PHE A 241 15.10 -6.87 -12.44
CA PHE A 241 16.22 -6.88 -11.50
C PHE A 241 17.56 -7.07 -12.21
N THR A 242 18.65 -6.76 -11.54
CA THR A 242 20.00 -7.00 -12.03
C THR A 242 20.50 -8.35 -11.53
N ARG A 243 21.12 -9.14 -12.40
CA ARG A 243 21.95 -10.28 -12.02
C ARG A 243 23.42 -9.99 -12.27
N LEU A 244 24.26 -10.16 -11.26
CA LEU A 244 25.71 -10.12 -11.42
C LEU A 244 26.19 -11.48 -11.94
N GLY A 245 26.40 -11.57 -13.25
CA GLY A 245 27.02 -12.72 -13.90
C GLY A 245 28.55 -12.69 -13.77
N VAL A 246 29.20 -13.80 -14.14
CA VAL A 246 30.66 -13.95 -14.02
C VAL A 246 31.44 -12.95 -14.88
N LYS A 247 30.94 -12.65 -16.08
CA LYS A 247 31.62 -11.78 -17.07
C LYS A 247 30.97 -10.42 -17.26
N GLN A 248 29.68 -10.31 -16.97
CA GLN A 248 28.89 -9.09 -17.18
C GLN A 248 27.64 -9.14 -16.31
N HIS A 249 27.06 -7.98 -16.04
CA HIS A 249 25.75 -7.88 -15.41
C HIS A 249 24.65 -8.14 -16.46
N LEU A 250 23.53 -8.71 -16.03
CA LEU A 250 22.37 -9.00 -16.87
C LEU A 250 21.14 -8.28 -16.31
N LEU A 251 20.34 -7.71 -17.20
CA LEU A 251 18.99 -7.28 -16.88
C LEU A 251 18.09 -8.50 -16.95
N CYS A 252 17.34 -8.75 -15.88
CA CYS A 252 16.42 -9.87 -15.79
C CYS A 252 15.00 -9.36 -15.64
N ILE A 253 14.05 -9.96 -16.35
CA ILE A 253 12.62 -9.67 -16.22
C ILE A 253 11.90 -10.97 -15.88
N TRP A 254 11.32 -11.02 -14.68
CA TRP A 254 10.41 -12.07 -14.27
C TRP A 254 8.97 -11.70 -14.64
N ASP A 255 8.26 -12.66 -15.24
CA ASP A 255 6.84 -12.57 -15.52
C ASP A 255 6.07 -13.39 -14.48
N LYS A 256 5.19 -12.72 -13.72
CA LYS A 256 4.49 -13.32 -12.57
C LYS A 256 3.52 -14.41 -12.98
N HIS A 257 2.89 -14.30 -14.16
CA HIS A 257 1.88 -15.25 -14.63
C HIS A 257 2.51 -16.55 -15.14
N THR A 258 3.62 -16.43 -15.88
CA THR A 258 4.29 -17.60 -16.48
C THR A 258 5.40 -18.16 -15.60
N GLY A 259 5.88 -17.40 -14.62
CA GLY A 259 7.03 -17.73 -13.78
C GLY A 259 8.38 -17.65 -14.51
N LYS A 260 8.41 -17.23 -15.78
CA LYS A 260 9.62 -17.22 -16.61
C LYS A 260 10.48 -15.99 -16.33
N ILE A 261 11.80 -16.15 -16.48
CA ILE A 261 12.78 -15.06 -16.39
C ILE A 261 13.46 -14.89 -17.75
N GLU A 262 13.22 -13.76 -18.41
CA GLU A 262 13.98 -13.30 -19.58
C GLU A 262 15.24 -12.57 -19.12
N GLN A 263 16.34 -12.71 -19.86
CA GLN A 263 17.63 -12.10 -19.50
C GLN A 263 18.25 -11.41 -20.70
N LYS A 264 18.78 -10.20 -20.49
CA LYS A 264 19.42 -9.41 -21.52
C LYS A 264 20.76 -8.84 -21.06
N ALA A 265 21.75 -8.97 -21.94
CA ALA A 265 23.03 -8.29 -21.80
C ALA A 265 23.03 -6.99 -22.62
N PHE A 266 23.78 -6.01 -22.14
CA PHE A 266 23.99 -4.72 -22.80
C PHE A 266 25.48 -4.52 -23.09
N PRO A 267 25.83 -3.67 -24.07
CA PRO A 267 27.22 -3.27 -24.29
C PRO A 267 27.81 -2.61 -23.04
N GLY A 268 29.06 -2.95 -22.71
CA GLY A 268 29.67 -2.62 -21.42
C GLY A 268 29.47 -3.72 -20.38
N ASN A 269 30.00 -3.52 -19.18
CA ASN A 269 30.05 -4.60 -18.18
C ASN A 269 28.95 -4.51 -17.11
N THR A 270 28.25 -3.37 -17.01
CA THR A 270 27.34 -3.10 -15.89
C THR A 270 25.96 -2.65 -16.36
N VAL A 271 24.93 -3.31 -15.83
CA VAL A 271 23.55 -2.86 -15.78
C VAL A 271 23.09 -2.94 -14.33
N ILE A 272 22.76 -1.82 -13.70
CA ILE A 272 22.41 -1.77 -12.27
C ILE A 272 21.20 -0.86 -12.04
N GLY A 273 20.44 -1.16 -10.98
CA GLY A 273 19.29 -0.38 -10.55
C GLY A 273 18.23 -0.18 -11.64
N PRO A 274 17.67 -1.24 -12.24
CA PRO A 274 16.63 -1.08 -13.24
C PRO A 274 15.32 -0.63 -12.60
N ALA A 275 14.57 0.21 -13.31
CA ALA A 275 13.25 0.68 -12.93
C ALA A 275 12.30 0.64 -14.13
N PHE A 276 11.09 0.13 -13.94
CA PHE A 276 10.05 0.15 -14.98
C PHE A 276 9.40 1.52 -15.12
N LEU A 277 9.00 1.84 -16.35
CA LEU A 277 8.15 2.98 -16.67
C LEU A 277 6.72 2.52 -17.03
N PRO A 278 5.71 3.40 -16.94
CA PRO A 278 4.30 3.09 -17.28
C PRO A 278 4.06 2.60 -18.70
N ASP A 279 4.92 2.96 -19.65
CA ASP A 279 4.85 2.54 -21.05
C ASP A 279 5.51 1.17 -21.32
N GLY A 280 6.05 0.52 -20.29
CA GLY A 280 6.77 -0.74 -20.39
C GLY A 280 8.25 -0.60 -20.74
N ASN A 281 8.75 0.63 -20.94
CA ASN A 281 10.19 0.88 -21.04
C ASN A 281 10.86 0.69 -19.67
N ILE A 282 12.18 0.61 -19.68
CA ILE A 282 12.99 0.43 -18.49
C ILE A 282 14.05 1.54 -18.44
N ALA A 283 14.29 2.13 -17.28
CA ALA A 283 15.51 2.90 -17.04
C ALA A 283 16.50 2.04 -16.27
N ALA A 284 17.77 2.06 -16.65
CA ALA A 284 18.82 1.39 -15.87
C ALA A 284 20.14 2.13 -16.03
N THR A 285 21.01 2.01 -15.04
CA THR A 285 22.36 2.56 -15.17
C THR A 285 23.23 1.64 -16.01
N LEU A 286 23.80 2.16 -17.09
CA LEU A 286 24.72 1.45 -17.98
C LEU A 286 26.08 2.15 -18.02
N THR A 287 27.15 1.37 -18.13
CA THR A 287 28.51 1.90 -18.38
C THR A 287 28.91 1.59 -19.81
N MET A 288 28.46 2.43 -20.74
CA MET A 288 28.68 2.22 -22.17
C MET A 288 29.95 2.89 -22.71
N ASN A 289 30.54 3.88 -22.02
CA ASN A 289 31.71 4.66 -22.49
C ASN A 289 32.58 5.22 -21.33
N GLY A 290 32.76 4.47 -20.24
CA GLY A 290 33.61 4.86 -19.10
C GLY A 290 32.90 5.62 -17.97
N ALA A 291 31.85 6.40 -18.26
CA ALA A 291 30.94 6.95 -17.25
C ALA A 291 29.67 6.10 -17.13
N SER A 292 29.12 6.02 -15.92
CA SER A 292 27.84 5.35 -15.61
C SER A 292 26.71 6.36 -15.71
N ASP A 293 25.89 6.22 -16.74
CA ASP A 293 24.72 7.07 -17.00
C ASP A 293 23.44 6.23 -16.87
N ILE A 294 22.33 6.87 -16.48
CA ILE A 294 21.00 6.26 -16.51
C ILE A 294 20.49 6.32 -17.95
N PHE A 295 20.22 5.16 -18.55
CA PHE A 295 19.67 5.06 -19.91
C PHE A 295 18.21 4.62 -19.88
N LEU A 296 17.40 5.26 -20.72
CA LEU A 296 16.09 4.74 -21.13
C LEU A 296 16.31 3.62 -22.15
N ILE A 297 15.70 2.46 -21.89
CA ILE A 297 15.77 1.23 -22.66
C ILE A 297 14.36 0.91 -23.16
N ASP A 298 14.21 0.74 -24.47
CA ASP A 298 12.92 0.45 -25.08
C ASP A 298 12.48 -1.02 -24.91
N SER A 299 11.25 -1.33 -25.36
CA SER A 299 10.69 -2.68 -25.35
C SER A 299 11.46 -3.71 -26.20
N LYS A 300 12.38 -3.29 -27.05
CA LYS A 300 13.30 -4.15 -27.82
C LYS A 300 14.67 -4.27 -27.15
N PHE A 301 14.80 -3.78 -25.91
CA PHE A 301 16.04 -3.74 -25.14
C PHE A 301 17.15 -2.92 -25.79
N LYS A 302 16.81 -1.85 -26.50
CA LYS A 302 17.79 -0.92 -27.04
C LYS A 302 17.93 0.29 -26.11
N PRO A 303 19.14 0.64 -25.65
CA PRO A 303 19.39 1.94 -25.01
C PRO A 303 19.11 3.07 -26.01
N VAL A 304 18.16 3.94 -25.68
CA VAL A 304 17.66 5.00 -26.57
C VAL A 304 18.31 6.35 -26.26
N LYS A 305 18.31 6.75 -24.98
CA LYS A 305 18.87 8.04 -24.53
C LYS A 305 19.31 7.99 -23.08
N ALA A 306 20.30 8.80 -22.72
CA ALA A 306 20.68 9.04 -21.34
C ALA A 306 19.69 10.02 -20.67
N LEU A 307 19.44 9.83 -19.37
CA LEU A 307 18.55 10.63 -18.52
C LEU A 307 19.36 11.30 -17.41
N GLY A 308 19.13 12.59 -17.17
CA GLY A 308 19.76 13.32 -16.07
C GLY A 308 21.30 13.44 -16.15
N LYS A 309 21.87 13.19 -17.35
CA LYS A 309 23.31 13.06 -17.60
C LYS A 309 24.12 14.23 -17.03
N SER A 310 25.26 13.89 -16.45
CA SER A 310 26.29 14.86 -16.04
C SER A 310 27.70 14.30 -16.30
N TRP A 311 28.72 14.93 -15.73
CA TRP A 311 30.10 14.44 -15.74
C TRP A 311 30.35 13.33 -14.70
N ALA A 312 29.40 13.08 -13.79
CA ALA A 312 29.55 12.16 -12.68
C ALA A 312 28.79 10.83 -12.90
N ILE A 313 28.88 9.94 -11.91
CA ILE A 313 28.10 8.70 -11.85
C ILE A 313 26.64 9.03 -11.52
N GLU A 314 25.73 8.53 -12.34
CA GLU A 314 24.27 8.61 -12.14
C GLU A 314 23.70 7.20 -11.92
N VAL A 315 23.05 6.97 -10.77
CA VAL A 315 22.56 5.64 -10.37
C VAL A 315 21.21 5.68 -9.67
N SER A 316 20.60 4.49 -9.52
CA SER A 316 19.38 4.26 -8.72
C SER A 316 18.19 5.16 -9.13
N PRO A 317 17.74 5.09 -10.39
CA PRO A 317 16.53 5.80 -10.83
C PRO A 317 15.28 5.24 -10.16
N ASP A 318 14.33 6.11 -9.82
CA ASP A 318 12.96 5.76 -9.46
C ASP A 318 11.99 6.83 -10.01
N PHE A 319 10.75 6.45 -10.29
CA PHE A 319 9.78 7.30 -11.02
C PHE A 319 8.47 7.46 -10.26
N ASP A 320 7.83 8.63 -10.41
CA ASP A 320 6.45 8.78 -9.98
C ASP A 320 5.52 7.93 -10.86
N ARG A 321 4.26 7.76 -10.45
CA ARG A 321 3.31 6.87 -11.15
C ARG A 321 3.10 7.24 -12.62
N THR A 322 3.27 8.52 -12.97
CA THR A 322 3.09 9.02 -14.34
C THR A 322 4.39 9.08 -15.14
N ALA A 323 5.54 8.75 -14.53
CA ALA A 323 6.88 8.99 -15.07
C ALA A 323 7.08 10.43 -15.58
N SER A 324 6.46 11.40 -14.91
CA SER A 324 6.68 12.83 -15.12
C SER A 324 7.96 13.32 -14.43
N LYS A 325 8.37 12.63 -13.36
CA LYS A 325 9.57 12.91 -12.57
C LYS A 325 10.36 11.63 -12.34
N MET A 326 11.68 11.78 -12.37
CA MET A 326 12.62 10.73 -12.01
C MET A 326 13.50 11.22 -10.87
N VAL A 327 13.61 10.49 -9.77
CA VAL A 327 14.65 10.72 -8.75
C VAL A 327 15.82 9.79 -8.97
N PHE A 328 17.02 10.25 -8.65
CA PHE A 328 18.24 9.48 -8.83
C PHE A 328 19.36 9.98 -7.92
N THR A 329 20.38 9.14 -7.73
CA THR A 329 21.60 9.50 -7.01
C THR A 329 22.65 9.98 -8.00
N SER A 330 23.23 11.15 -7.73
CA SER A 330 24.32 11.72 -8.53
C SER A 330 25.53 12.05 -7.67
N GLY A 331 26.72 11.75 -8.21
CA GLY A 331 28.00 12.15 -7.64
C GLY A 331 28.50 13.53 -8.07
N ARG A 332 27.68 14.36 -8.75
CA ARG A 332 28.11 15.61 -9.42
C ARG A 332 28.61 16.74 -8.49
N PHE A 333 28.67 16.51 -7.19
CA PHE A 333 29.28 17.42 -6.22
C PHE A 333 30.45 16.77 -5.45
N GLY A 334 30.98 15.65 -5.95
CA GLY A 334 32.09 14.89 -5.34
C GLY A 334 31.64 13.81 -4.36
N ASN A 335 30.43 13.92 -3.81
CA ASN A 335 29.80 12.95 -2.92
C ASN A 335 28.32 12.71 -3.34
N PRO A 336 27.69 11.57 -2.99
CA PRO A 336 26.38 11.22 -3.51
C PRO A 336 25.28 12.08 -2.88
N HIS A 337 24.47 12.67 -3.76
CA HIS A 337 23.28 13.45 -3.44
C HIS A 337 22.10 13.01 -4.29
N ILE A 338 20.89 13.37 -3.83
CA ILE A 338 19.65 13.04 -4.53
C ILE A 338 19.25 14.20 -5.42
N PHE A 339 18.87 13.87 -6.65
CA PHE A 339 18.39 14.80 -7.65
C PHE A 339 17.04 14.35 -8.18
N ILE A 340 16.30 15.28 -8.73
CA ILE A 340 15.04 15.05 -9.42
C ILE A 340 15.13 15.63 -10.84
N LEU A 341 14.74 14.84 -11.82
CA LEU A 341 14.64 15.19 -13.23
C LEU A 341 13.17 15.34 -13.60
N ASN A 342 12.80 16.48 -14.19
CA ASN A 342 11.53 16.64 -14.86
C ASN A 342 11.63 16.05 -16.27
N MET A 343 10.84 15.02 -16.56
CA MET A 343 10.95 14.24 -17.81
C MET A 343 10.49 14.99 -19.06
N ALA A 344 9.65 16.02 -18.91
CA ALA A 344 9.14 16.82 -20.02
C ALA A 344 10.11 17.94 -20.42
N THR A 345 10.71 18.62 -19.45
CA THR A 345 11.58 19.79 -19.67
C THR A 345 13.06 19.43 -19.72
N GLY A 346 13.46 18.30 -19.15
CA GLY A 346 14.87 17.95 -18.96
C GLY A 346 15.53 18.66 -17.78
N GLN A 347 14.79 19.50 -17.03
CA GLN A 347 15.32 20.24 -15.88
C GLN A 347 15.72 19.28 -14.75
N VAL A 348 16.91 19.48 -14.19
CA VAL A 348 17.45 18.69 -13.08
C VAL A 348 17.69 19.59 -11.88
N ASP A 349 17.05 19.27 -10.76
CA ASP A 349 17.16 20.00 -9.50
C ASP A 349 17.70 19.09 -8.39
N ARG A 350 18.45 19.69 -7.46
CA ARG A 350 18.99 18.98 -6.29
C ARG A 350 17.93 18.92 -5.19
N VAL A 351 17.75 17.73 -4.60
CA VAL A 351 16.80 17.49 -3.50
C VAL A 351 17.48 17.59 -2.14
N THR A 352 18.66 16.98 -1.98
CA THR A 352 19.33 16.92 -0.65
C THR A 352 20.47 17.91 -0.51
N TYR A 353 20.31 18.88 0.38
CA TYR A 353 21.33 19.89 0.71
C TYR A 353 22.11 19.54 1.99
N ASP A 354 21.49 18.77 2.88
CA ASP A 354 22.10 18.31 4.13
C ASP A 354 22.76 16.92 4.01
N GLY A 355 23.75 16.69 4.88
CA GLY A 355 24.53 15.44 4.93
C GLY A 355 25.55 15.30 3.79
N LYS A 356 26.53 14.41 3.99
CA LYS A 356 27.61 14.15 3.01
C LYS A 356 27.40 12.89 2.18
N TYR A 357 26.41 12.07 2.50
CA TYR A 357 26.18 10.81 1.79
C TYR A 357 24.69 10.49 1.81
N ASN A 358 24.03 10.74 0.68
CA ASN A 358 22.61 10.51 0.49
C ASN A 358 22.41 9.61 -0.74
N THR A 359 21.78 8.45 -0.56
CA THR A 359 21.67 7.42 -1.61
C THR A 359 20.30 6.73 -1.58
N ASN A 360 20.06 5.88 -2.59
CA ASN A 360 18.88 5.02 -2.69
C ASN A 360 17.56 5.79 -2.58
N PRO A 361 17.32 6.79 -3.46
CA PRO A 361 16.09 7.55 -3.42
C PRO A 361 14.92 6.73 -3.94
N THR A 362 13.73 7.05 -3.45
CA THR A 362 12.44 6.64 -4.01
C THR A 362 11.49 7.83 -3.98
N ILE A 363 10.60 7.94 -4.97
CA ILE A 363 9.61 9.00 -5.06
C ILE A 363 8.22 8.43 -4.81
N SER A 364 7.38 9.17 -4.08
CA SER A 364 6.01 8.74 -3.83
C SER A 364 5.23 8.67 -5.14
N PRO A 365 4.22 7.79 -5.25
CA PRO A 365 3.45 7.63 -6.48
C PRO A 365 2.78 8.91 -7.01
N ASP A 366 2.48 9.87 -6.14
CA ASP A 366 1.93 11.19 -6.49
C ASP A 366 3.01 12.23 -6.87
N GLY A 367 4.29 11.87 -6.83
CA GLY A 367 5.41 12.72 -7.20
C GLY A 367 5.71 13.86 -6.22
N ARG A 368 5.17 13.82 -4.99
CA ARG A 368 5.30 14.88 -3.98
C ARG A 368 6.44 14.65 -3.00
N PHE A 369 6.66 13.43 -2.55
CA PHE A 369 7.62 13.10 -1.50
C PHE A 369 8.78 12.30 -2.07
N VAL A 370 9.99 12.59 -1.59
CA VAL A 370 11.20 11.81 -1.92
C VAL A 370 11.76 11.23 -0.64
N ALA A 371 11.81 9.90 -0.53
CA ALA A 371 12.47 9.21 0.56
C ALA A 371 13.88 8.79 0.14
N PHE A 372 14.84 8.79 1.05
CA PHE A 372 16.23 8.41 0.76
C PHE A 372 16.95 7.93 2.03
N SER A 373 18.05 7.21 1.85
CA SER A 373 18.98 6.87 2.92
C SER A 373 20.03 7.97 3.08
N ARG A 374 20.29 8.40 4.31
CA ARG A 374 21.36 9.33 4.66
C ARG A 374 22.29 8.69 5.67
N GLN A 375 23.60 8.79 5.44
CA GLN A 375 24.59 8.44 6.45
C GLN A 375 24.62 9.50 7.55
N THR A 376 24.41 9.06 8.80
CA THR A 376 24.50 9.89 10.01
C THR A 376 25.60 9.33 10.93
N PRO A 377 26.02 10.06 11.99
CA PRO A 377 26.94 9.52 12.99
C PRO A 377 26.43 8.24 13.67
N ALA A 378 25.13 8.00 13.69
CA ALA A 378 24.52 6.82 14.30
C ALA A 378 24.31 5.65 13.31
N GLY A 379 24.71 5.80 12.05
CA GLY A 379 24.43 4.86 10.95
C GLY A 379 23.51 5.46 9.88
N HIS A 380 23.10 4.64 8.91
CA HIS A 380 22.18 5.10 7.86
C HIS A 380 20.75 5.25 8.40
N ARG A 381 20.04 6.32 8.02
CA ARG A 381 18.65 6.57 8.41
C ARG A 381 17.81 6.94 7.19
N ILE A 382 16.51 6.66 7.27
CA ILE A 382 15.56 7.05 6.24
C ILE A 382 15.08 8.47 6.51
N PHE A 383 15.15 9.31 5.49
CA PHE A 383 14.61 10.66 5.48
C PHE A 383 13.53 10.78 4.41
N VAL A 384 12.62 11.73 4.58
CA VAL A 384 11.64 12.13 3.57
C VAL A 384 11.68 13.64 3.38
N HIS A 385 11.77 14.06 2.13
CA HIS A 385 11.66 15.44 1.69
C HIS A 385 10.29 15.67 1.01
N ASP A 386 9.56 16.69 1.44
CA ASP A 386 8.32 17.14 0.79
C ASP A 386 8.64 18.21 -0.25
N MET A 387 8.57 17.84 -1.53
CA MET A 387 8.92 18.74 -2.65
C MET A 387 8.00 19.97 -2.75
N SER A 388 6.84 19.97 -2.09
CA SER A 388 5.91 21.11 -2.10
C SER A 388 6.24 22.17 -1.04
N SER A 389 6.69 21.73 0.13
CA SER A 389 7.00 22.63 1.26
C SER A 389 8.50 22.87 1.46
N GLY A 390 9.35 22.04 0.83
CA GLY A 390 10.80 22.03 1.05
C GLY A 390 11.22 21.42 2.39
N VAL A 391 10.25 20.95 3.20
CA VAL A 391 10.52 20.40 4.53
C VAL A 391 11.09 18.99 4.40
N GLU A 392 12.20 18.76 5.09
CA GLU A 392 12.82 17.46 5.24
C GLU A 392 12.64 16.93 6.67
N ARG A 393 12.41 15.62 6.81
CA ARG A 393 12.28 14.95 8.11
C ARG A 393 13.01 13.61 8.13
N GLN A 394 13.61 13.30 9.27
CA GLN A 394 14.09 11.94 9.56
C GLN A 394 12.92 11.07 10.02
N LEU A 395 12.77 9.90 9.43
CA LEU A 395 11.68 8.96 9.75
C LEU A 395 12.10 7.87 10.72
N THR A 396 13.34 7.39 10.61
CA THR A 396 13.79 6.23 11.38
C THR A 396 14.85 6.61 12.40
N PHE A 397 14.87 5.85 13.49
CA PHE A 397 15.72 6.03 14.66
C PHE A 397 16.06 4.65 15.24
N GLY A 398 17.05 4.60 16.13
CA GLY A 398 17.44 3.38 16.84
C GLY A 398 18.81 2.83 16.43
N PRO A 399 19.16 1.60 16.85
CA PRO A 399 20.44 0.97 16.54
C PRO A 399 20.52 0.43 15.10
N GLY A 400 21.74 0.22 14.61
CA GLY A 400 22.00 -0.33 13.28
C GLY A 400 21.89 0.71 12.16
N SER A 401 21.65 0.24 10.94
CA SER A 401 21.50 1.04 9.73
C SER A 401 20.17 0.74 9.06
N ASP A 402 19.47 1.80 8.64
CA ASP A 402 18.24 1.76 7.86
C ASP A 402 18.53 2.28 6.45
N GLU A 403 18.27 1.44 5.45
CA GLU A 403 18.69 1.64 4.05
C GLU A 403 17.61 1.19 3.06
N ASP A 404 17.77 1.54 1.79
CA ASP A 404 16.90 1.12 0.68
C ASP A 404 15.40 1.38 0.93
N PRO A 405 14.95 2.64 1.10
CA PRO A 405 13.53 2.93 1.22
C PRO A 405 12.78 2.65 -0.09
N ALA A 406 11.54 2.17 0.03
CA ALA A 406 10.61 1.97 -1.09
C ALA A 406 9.20 2.41 -0.69
N PHE A 407 8.63 3.36 -1.43
CA PHE A 407 7.25 3.79 -1.20
C PHE A 407 6.24 2.70 -1.58
N GLY A 408 5.24 2.50 -0.72
CA GLY A 408 4.06 1.71 -1.07
C GLY A 408 3.20 2.39 -2.15
N PRO A 409 2.32 1.63 -2.83
CA PRO A 409 1.49 2.14 -3.92
C PRO A 409 0.49 3.23 -3.49
N ASP A 410 0.20 3.31 -2.20
CA ASP A 410 -0.66 4.32 -1.58
C ASP A 410 0.07 5.66 -1.28
N GLY A 411 1.40 5.67 -1.35
CA GLY A 411 2.25 6.82 -1.00
C GLY A 411 2.22 7.18 0.49
N TYR A 412 1.72 6.27 1.34
CA TYR A 412 1.64 6.45 2.78
C TYR A 412 2.68 5.61 3.53
N PHE A 413 2.83 4.34 3.16
CA PHE A 413 3.82 3.45 3.76
C PHE A 413 5.16 3.50 3.03
N ILE A 414 6.21 3.18 3.77
CA ILE A 414 7.57 3.04 3.29
C ILE A 414 8.13 1.74 3.84
N ALA A 415 8.58 0.85 2.95
CA ALA A 415 9.39 -0.31 3.30
C ALA A 415 10.86 0.09 3.30
N PHE A 416 11.67 -0.49 4.17
CA PHE A 416 13.11 -0.27 4.19
C PHE A 416 13.84 -1.47 4.81
N SER A 417 15.13 -1.58 4.54
CA SER A 417 16.01 -2.60 5.12
C SER A 417 16.58 -2.08 6.43
N SER A 418 16.60 -2.88 7.50
CA SER A 418 17.23 -2.47 8.76
C SER A 418 17.99 -3.59 9.45
N SER A 419 19.20 -3.28 9.92
CA SER A 419 20.03 -4.18 10.75
C SER A 419 19.76 -4.05 12.25
N ARG A 420 18.69 -3.36 12.67
CA ARG A 420 18.34 -3.15 14.09
C ARG A 420 18.18 -4.42 14.92
N SER A 421 17.91 -5.56 14.27
CA SER A 421 17.78 -6.89 14.88
C SER A 421 19.03 -7.77 14.71
N GLY A 422 20.18 -7.21 14.35
CA GLY A 422 21.43 -7.92 14.10
C GLY A 422 21.66 -8.25 12.62
N GLU A 423 20.77 -9.02 12.00
CA GLU A 423 20.73 -9.17 10.53
C GLU A 423 19.81 -8.13 9.89
N TYR A 424 20.04 -7.78 8.62
CA TYR A 424 19.09 -6.96 7.88
C TYR A 424 17.76 -7.72 7.70
N LYS A 425 16.66 -7.05 8.03
CA LYS A 425 15.29 -7.47 7.76
C LYS A 425 14.53 -6.33 7.09
N ILE A 426 13.39 -6.64 6.49
CA ILE A 426 12.50 -5.62 5.93
C ILE A 426 11.57 -5.12 7.02
N TYR A 427 11.45 -3.79 7.12
CA TYR A 427 10.56 -3.10 8.03
C TYR A 427 9.65 -2.14 7.27
N LEU A 428 8.45 -1.93 7.81
CA LEU A 428 7.48 -0.96 7.32
C LEU A 428 7.37 0.18 8.33
N THR A 429 7.32 1.41 7.85
CA THR A 429 6.92 2.59 8.62
C THR A 429 5.94 3.41 7.78
N THR A 430 5.34 4.43 8.37
CA THR A 430 4.60 5.44 7.62
C THR A 430 5.55 6.52 7.18
N ARG A 431 5.15 7.28 6.17
CA ARG A 431 5.87 8.49 5.78
C ARG A 431 6.01 9.48 6.95
N HIS A 432 5.21 9.36 8.01
CA HIS A 432 5.25 10.21 9.21
C HIS A 432 6.21 9.71 10.30
N GLY A 433 6.86 8.55 10.11
CA GLY A 433 7.84 8.03 11.05
C GLY A 433 7.22 7.28 12.24
N ASP A 434 6.06 6.65 12.04
CA ASP A 434 5.49 5.75 13.04
C ASP A 434 6.42 4.57 13.36
N ALA A 435 6.15 3.91 14.49
CA ALA A 435 6.92 2.76 14.94
C ALA A 435 7.04 1.69 13.83
N ALA A 436 8.27 1.30 13.54
CA ALA A 436 8.53 0.39 12.44
C ALA A 436 8.12 -1.04 12.79
N MET A 437 7.44 -1.71 11.86
CA MET A 437 7.00 -3.10 11.99
C MET A 437 7.83 -4.03 11.11
N ALA A 438 8.32 -5.13 11.67
CA ALA A 438 9.09 -6.11 10.90
C ALA A 438 8.17 -6.95 10.00
N VAL A 439 8.58 -7.15 8.75
CA VAL A 439 7.96 -8.10 7.82
C VAL A 439 8.63 -9.47 8.00
N PRO A 440 7.88 -10.58 8.15
CA PRO A 440 8.46 -11.90 8.38
C PRO A 440 9.05 -12.50 7.08
N THR A 441 10.22 -12.02 6.68
CA THR A 441 10.92 -12.43 5.44
C THR A 441 11.59 -13.80 5.50
N GLY A 442 11.35 -14.57 6.57
CA GLY A 442 11.98 -15.85 6.85
C GLY A 442 13.45 -15.73 7.31
N ALA A 443 14.16 -16.86 7.25
CA ALA A 443 15.57 -16.95 7.65
C ALA A 443 16.50 -16.25 6.65
N GLY A 444 17.58 -15.66 7.16
CA GLY A 444 18.60 -14.95 6.37
C GLY A 444 18.35 -13.45 6.22
N SER A 445 19.42 -12.74 5.85
CA SER A 445 19.42 -11.30 5.64
C SER A 445 18.55 -10.89 4.44
N ALA A 446 17.65 -9.92 4.64
CA ALA A 446 16.73 -9.39 3.64
C ALA A 446 16.96 -7.87 3.45
N THR A 447 17.14 -7.45 2.20
CA THR A 447 17.56 -6.10 1.81
C THR A 447 16.89 -5.63 0.51
N ALA A 448 17.07 -4.37 0.13
CA ALA A 448 16.61 -3.79 -1.13
C ALA A 448 15.14 -4.10 -1.46
N PRO A 449 14.18 -3.69 -0.60
CA PRO A 449 12.77 -3.84 -0.90
C PRO A 449 12.37 -2.98 -2.12
N ALA A 450 11.41 -3.47 -2.88
CA ALA A 450 10.71 -2.72 -3.90
C ALA A 450 9.22 -3.05 -3.80
N TRP A 451 8.39 -2.01 -3.69
CA TRP A 451 6.99 -2.17 -3.37
C TRP A 451 6.12 -1.87 -4.59
N GLY A 452 5.41 -2.89 -5.07
CA GLY A 452 4.53 -2.80 -6.23
C GLY A 452 3.07 -2.98 -5.84
N LYS A 453 2.16 -2.58 -6.73
CA LYS A 453 0.75 -2.95 -6.63
C LYS A 453 0.59 -4.46 -6.74
N ALA A 454 -0.49 -4.99 -6.19
CA ALA A 454 -1.00 -6.27 -6.65
C ALA A 454 -2.03 -6.08 -7.75
N GLN A 455 -2.32 -7.20 -8.40
CA GLN A 455 -3.37 -7.28 -9.38
C GLN A 455 -4.73 -7.33 -8.68
N ASP A 456 -5.69 -6.63 -9.27
CA ASP A 456 -7.13 -6.79 -8.99
C ASP A 456 -7.62 -8.19 -9.40
#